data_AF-L8PDA0-F1
#
_entry.id   AF-L8PDA0-F1
#
_cell.length_a   1.000
_cell.length_b   1.000
_cell.length_c   1.000
_cell.angle_alpha   90.00
_cell.angle_beta   90.00
_cell.angle_gamma   90.00
#
_symmetry.space_group_name_H-M   'P 1'
#
loop_
_entity.id
_entity.type
_entity.pdbx_description
1 polymer ?
#
loop_
_entity_poly.entity_id
_entity_poly.type
_entity_poly.pdbx_seq_one_letter_code
_entity_poly.pdbx_strand_id
1 'polypeptide(L)' 'MEWPWITGDCWLGCGRTRVLVIWLGPVQWDGQHAPFYSCEPCLDRLKAQALAYFMERRVASA' A
#
# COMPACT_ATOMS: atom_id res chain seq x y z
N MET A 1 6.49 16.09 4.32
CA MET A 1 6.97 14.89 5.03
C MET A 1 7.11 13.80 3.99
N GLU A 2 8.28 13.72 3.36
CA GLU A 2 8.61 12.63 2.44
C GLU A 2 8.75 11.36 3.26
N TRP A 3 7.88 10.36 3.04
CA TRP A 3 8.03 9.07 3.69
C TRP A 3 9.22 8.36 3.04
N PRO A 4 10.30 8.08 3.78
CA PRO A 4 11.50 7.56 3.17
C PRO A 4 11.25 6.13 2.65
N TRP A 5 11.72 5.89 1.43
CA TRP A 5 11.88 4.54 0.93
C TRP A 5 13.03 3.86 1.69
N ILE A 6 12.79 2.64 2.18
CA ILE A 6 13.78 1.82 2.87
C ILE A 6 13.99 0.51 2.12
N THR A 7 15.14 -0.15 2.30
CA THR A 7 15.31 -1.52 1.82
C THR A 7 14.59 -2.48 2.75
N GLY A 8 13.66 -3.27 2.22
CA GLY A 8 12.87 -4.23 3.00
C GLY A 8 12.08 -5.18 2.12
N ASP A 9 11.06 -5.79 2.72
CA ASP A 9 10.22 -6.79 2.06
C ASP A 9 8.85 -6.19 1.70
N CYS A 10 8.31 -6.54 0.53
CA CYS A 10 7.00 -6.07 0.11
C CYS A 10 5.88 -6.99 0.62
N TRP A 11 4.96 -6.42 1.38
CA TRP A 11 3.89 -7.18 2.05
C TRP A 11 2.61 -7.31 1.21
N LEU A 12 2.50 -6.61 0.07
CA LEU A 12 1.34 -6.68 -0.85
C LEU A 12 1.30 -7.94 -1.72
N GLY A 13 1.95 -9.03 -1.30
CA GLY A 13 1.81 -10.35 -1.93
C GLY A 13 2.68 -10.61 -3.17
N CYS A 14 3.55 -9.68 -3.58
CA CYS A 14 4.51 -9.96 -4.67
C CYS A 14 5.72 -10.80 -4.24
N GLY A 15 5.92 -11.00 -2.93
CA GLY A 15 7.00 -11.83 -2.38
C GLY A 15 8.42 -11.28 -2.55
N ARG A 16 8.59 -10.07 -3.10
CA ARG A 16 9.92 -9.47 -3.30
C ARG A 16 10.52 -9.04 -1.97
N THR A 17 11.76 -9.46 -1.74
CA THR A 17 12.58 -9.14 -0.55
C THR A 17 13.75 -8.26 -0.92
N ARG A 18 14.28 -7.48 0.03
CA ARG A 18 15.42 -6.56 -0.16
C ARG A 18 15.25 -5.56 -1.32
N VAL A 19 14.03 -5.05 -1.48
CA VAL A 19 13.69 -4.01 -2.47
C VAL A 19 13.41 -2.70 -1.76
N LEU A 20 13.42 -1.59 -2.50
CA LEU A 20 12.91 -0.33 -1.95
C LEU A 20 11.41 -0.45 -1.69
N VAL A 21 11.04 -0.18 -0.44
CA VAL A 21 9.66 -0.19 0.05
C VAL A 21 9.33 1.09 0.77
N ILE A 22 8.07 1.52 0.68
CA ILE A 22 7.53 2.66 1.43
C ILE A 22 6.55 2.15 2.47
N TRP A 23 6.49 2.84 3.62
CA TRP A 23 5.46 2.60 4.62
C TRP A 23 4.09 2.94 4.01
N LEU A 24 3.04 2.18 4.34
CA LEU A 24 1.66 2.44 3.91
C LEU A 24 0.74 2.80 5.08
N GLY A 25 1.12 2.41 6.29
CA GLY A 25 0.29 2.51 7.48
C GLY A 25 0.55 1.35 8.44
N PRO A 26 -0.09 1.34 9.61
CA PRO A 26 -0.12 0.16 10.46
C PRO A 26 -1.13 -0.83 9.92
N VAL A 27 -0.76 -2.12 9.86
CA VAL A 27 -1.76 -3.20 9.79
C VAL A 27 -2.19 -3.56 11.21
N GLN A 28 -3.47 -3.82 11.38
CA GLN A 28 -4.08 -4.27 12.63
C GLN A 28 -4.37 -5.77 12.53
N TRP A 29 -3.89 -6.54 13.50
CA TRP A 29 -4.21 -7.95 13.62
C TRP A 29 -4.28 -8.35 15.08
N ASP A 30 -5.44 -8.86 15.51
CA ASP A 30 -5.65 -9.35 16.89
C ASP A 30 -5.25 -8.33 17.98
N GLY A 31 -5.61 -7.05 17.78
CA GLY A 31 -5.27 -5.96 18.68
C GLY A 31 -3.79 -5.53 18.66
N GLN A 32 -2.96 -6.15 17.83
CA GLN A 32 -1.56 -5.79 17.60
C GLN A 32 -1.40 -4.96 16.32
N HIS A 33 -0.41 -4.07 16.35
CA HIS A 33 0.00 -3.27 15.19
C HIS A 33 1.32 -3.79 14.62
N ALA A 34 1.41 -3.87 13.30
CA ALA A 34 2.67 -4.07 12.60
C ALA A 34 2.84 -3.03 11.47
N PRO A 35 4.07 -2.65 11.11
CA PRO A 35 4.28 -1.74 9.99
C PRO A 35 3.95 -2.47 8.68
N PHE A 36 3.26 -1.78 7.76
CA PHE A 36 2.89 -2.34 6.46
C PHE A 36 3.65 -1.63 5.35
N TYR A 37 4.39 -2.40 4.53
CA TYR A 37 5.31 -1.87 3.53
C TYR A 37 4.98 -2.36 2.11
N SER A 38 5.25 -1.51 1.11
CA SER A 38 5.08 -1.86 -0.31
C SER A 38 6.23 -1.39 -1.18
N CYS A 39 6.63 -2.23 -2.15
CA CYS A 39 7.46 -1.80 -3.26
C CYS A 39 6.66 -0.91 -4.24
N GLU A 40 7.37 -0.15 -5.08
CA GLU A 40 6.77 0.79 -6.04
C GLU A 40 5.72 0.13 -6.97
N PRO A 41 6.00 -0.99 -7.66
CA PRO A 41 5.01 -1.53 -8.60
C PRO A 41 3.72 -2.03 -7.93
N CYS A 42 3.82 -2.53 -6.68
CA CYS A 42 2.63 -2.93 -5.94
C CYS A 42 1.83 -1.73 -5.42
N LEU A 43 2.53 -0.66 -5.04
CA LEU A 43 1.89 0.59 -4.62
C LEU A 43 1.10 1.21 -5.79
N ASP A 44 1.66 1.19 -6.99
CA ASP A 44 0.97 1.75 -8.17
C ASP A 44 -0.28 0.95 -8.53
N ARG A 45 -0.22 -0.39 -8.43
CA ARG A 45 -1.41 -1.23 -8.57
C ARG A 45 -2.48 -0.88 -7.52
N LEU A 46 -2.08 -0.71 -6.26
CA LEU A 46 -2.99 -0.35 -5.18
C LEU A 46 -3.64 1.04 -5.43
N LYS A 47 -2.85 2.03 -5.84
CA LYS A 47 -3.35 3.37 -6.19
C LYS A 47 -4.35 3.32 -7.35
N ALA A 48 -4.08 2.51 -8.38
CA ALA A 48 -4.99 2.34 -9.51
C ALA A 48 -6.33 1.75 -9.07
N GLN A 49 -6.33 0.73 -8.20
CA GLN A 49 -7.56 0.16 -7.65
C GLN A 49 -8.35 1.17 -6.81
N ALA A 50 -7.66 1.93 -5.94
CA ALA A 50 -8.30 2.97 -5.14
C ALA A 50 -8.94 4.05 -6.02
N LEU A 51 -8.23 4.49 -7.06
CA LEU A 51 -8.74 5.48 -8.00
C LEU A 51 -10.00 4.99 -8.72
N ALA A 52 -10.01 3.75 -9.23
CA ALA A 52 -11.18 3.15 -9.86
C ALA A 52 -12.39 3.12 -8.91
N TYR A 53 -12.19 2.68 -7.67
CA TYR A 53 -13.22 2.67 -6.64
C TYR A 53 -13.79 4.06 -6.34
N PHE A 54 -12.93 5.09 -6.26
CA PHE A 54 -13.40 6.46 -6.05
C PHE A 54 -14.22 6.98 -7.22
N MET A 55 -13.85 6.67 -8.47
CA MET A 55 -14.62 7.07 -9.64
C MET A 55 -16.00 6.42 -9.64
N GLU A 56 -16.09 5.11 -9.41
CA GLU A 56 -17.37 4.38 -9.32
C GLU A 56 -18.28 4.96 -8.24
N ARG A 57 -17.73 5.24 -7.05
CA ARG A 57 -18.49 5.85 -5.96
C ARG A 57 -19.00 7.24 -6.24
N ARG A 58 -18.20 8.07 -6.93
CA ARG A 58 -18.61 9.44 -7.29
C ARG A 58 -19.78 9.42 -8.27
N VAL A 59 -19.77 8.50 -9.24
CA VAL A 59 -20.89 8.29 -10.15
C VAL A 59 -22.14 7.84 -9.41
N ALA A 60 -22.02 6.93 -8.43
CA ALA A 60 -23.16 6.46 -7.64
C ALA A 60 -23.77 7.53 -6.70
N SER A 61 -23.04 8.62 -6.42
CA SER A 61 -23.47 9.72 -5.55
C SER A 61 -23.97 10.96 -6.31
N ALA A 62 -23.98 10.93 -7.65
CA ALA A 62 -24.41 12.01 -8.53
C ALA A 62 -25.78 11.68 -9.15
#